data_AF-A0A2D4WYG9-F1
#
_entry.id   AF-A0A2D4WYG9-F1
#
_cell.length_a   1.000
_cell.length_b   1.000
_cell.length_c   1.000
_cell.angle_alpha   90.00
_cell.angle_beta   90.00
_cell.angle_gamma   90.00
#
_symmetry.space_group_name_H-M   'P 1'
#
loop_
_entity.id
_entity.type
_entity.pdbx_description
1 polymer ?
#
loop_
_entity_poly.entity_id
_entity_poly.type
_entity_poly.pdbx_seq_one_letter_code
_entity_poly.pdbx_strand_id
1 'polypeptide(L)' 'MTGLRTIWGVSLKRIEEEFGLGVQTSLLNNAHGYLASETLKIENAHLKMTPKGQFLSDGIASDLFIV' A
#
# COMPACT_ATOMS: atom_id res chain seq x y z
N MET A 1 -4.58 0.71 -13.08
CA MET A 1 -5.93 0.97 -12.53
C MET A 1 -6.73 -0.27 -12.11
N THR A 2 -6.25 -1.51 -12.36
CA THR A 2 -6.99 -2.76 -12.03
C THR A 2 -6.49 -3.53 -10.80
N GLY A 3 -5.33 -3.20 -10.23
CA GLY A 3 -4.74 -3.97 -9.12
C GLY A 3 -5.23 -3.61 -7.71
N LEU A 4 -5.57 -2.34 -7.47
CA LEU A 4 -5.96 -1.83 -6.14
C LEU A 4 -7.43 -2.11 -5.77
N ARG A 5 -8.22 -2.61 -6.73
CA ARG A 5 -9.67 -2.89 -6.55
C ARG A 5 -9.95 -4.31 -6.07
N THR A 6 -8.95 -5.18 -6.07
CA THR A 6 -9.03 -6.51 -5.48
C THR A 6 -8.70 -6.44 -4.00
N ILE A 7 -9.53 -7.11 -3.20
CA ILE A 7 -9.46 -7.34 -1.75
C ILE A 7 -8.10 -7.97 -1.28
N TRP A 8 -7.14 -8.17 -2.20
CA TRP A 8 -5.90 -8.91 -1.99
C TRP A 8 -4.74 -8.10 -1.38
N GLY A 9 -4.77 -6.76 -1.48
CA GLY A 9 -3.63 -5.95 -1.10
C GLY A 9 -2.51 -5.98 -2.14
N VAL A 10 -1.41 -5.34 -1.80
CA VAL A 10 -0.26 -5.07 -2.66
C VAL A 10 0.94 -5.89 -2.17
N SER A 11 1.58 -6.65 -3.05
CA SER A 11 2.81 -7.36 -2.69
C SER A 11 3.99 -6.39 -2.72
N LEU A 12 4.73 -6.28 -1.61
CA LEU A 12 5.93 -5.42 -1.54
C LEU A 12 6.97 -5.80 -2.61
N LYS A 13 7.08 -7.11 -2.90
CA LYS A 13 7.96 -7.67 -3.91
C LYS A 13 7.56 -7.25 -5.33
N ARG A 14 6.25 -7.20 -5.59
CA ARG A 14 5.70 -6.80 -6.88
C ARG A 14 5.84 -5.29 -7.10
N ILE A 15 5.76 -4.49 -6.04
CA ILE A 15 6.09 -3.06 -6.12
C ILE A 15 7.56 -2.84 -6.43
N GLU A 16 8.44 -3.62 -5.83
CA GLU A 16 9.87 -3.56 -6.15
C GLU A 16 10.12 -3.88 -7.63
N GLU A 17 9.47 -4.91 -8.17
CA GLU A 17 9.63 -5.30 -9.58
C GLU A 17 8.95 -4.35 -10.57
N GLU A 18 7.75 -3.83 -10.27
CA GLU A 18 6.99 -2.97 -11.20
C GLU A 18 7.37 -1.48 -11.11
N PHE A 19 7.74 -0.99 -9.92
CA PHE A 19 8.03 0.43 -9.68
C PHE A 19 9.47 0.70 -9.25
N GLY A 20 10.21 -0.33 -8.85
CA GLY A 20 11.59 -0.21 -8.38
C GLY A 20 11.73 0.01 -6.86
N LEU A 21 12.96 -0.19 -6.38
CA LEU A 21 13.37 -0.05 -4.98
C LEU A 21 13.11 1.36 -4.40
N GLY A 22 13.22 2.41 -5.23
CA GLY A 22 12.99 3.79 -4.78
C GLY A 22 11.55 4.02 -4.36
N VAL A 23 10.60 3.55 -5.16
CA VAL A 23 9.17 3.64 -4.84
C VAL A 23 8.83 2.74 -3.67
N GLN A 24 9.36 1.51 -3.63
CA GLN A 24 9.16 0.61 -2.49
C GLN A 24 9.61 1.24 -1.17
N THR A 25 10.78 1.90 -1.14
CA THR A 25 11.29 2.55 0.07
C THR A 25 10.39 3.70 0.53
N SER A 26 9.98 4.59 -0.36
CA SER A 26 9.06 5.69 -0.03
C SER A 26 7.70 5.17 0.42
N LEU A 27 7.18 4.14 -0.27
CA LEU A 27 5.94 3.46 0.07
C LEU A 27 6.03 2.82 1.46
N LEU A 28 7.15 2.20 1.80
CA LEU A 28 7.34 1.54 3.10
C LEU A 28 7.44 2.57 4.23
N ASN A 29 8.09 3.72 3.98
CA ASN A 29 8.13 4.86 4.90
C ASN A 29 6.72 5.43 5.16
N ASN A 30 5.94 5.70 4.10
CA ASN A 30 4.57 6.19 4.23
C ASN A 30 3.67 5.13 4.87
N ALA A 31 3.79 3.86 4.43
CA ALA A 31 3.06 2.73 4.97
C ALA A 31 3.31 2.54 6.47
N HIS A 32 4.48 2.89 6.99
CA HIS A 32 4.78 2.83 8.42
C HIS A 32 3.84 3.72 9.25
N GLY A 33 3.50 4.92 8.78
CA GLY A 33 2.52 5.80 9.43
C GLY A 33 1.10 5.23 9.40
N TYR A 34 0.72 4.60 8.29
CA TYR A 34 -0.58 3.93 8.14
C TYR A 34 -0.67 2.60 8.89
N LEU A 35 0.45 1.88 9.07
CA LEU A 35 0.57 0.70 9.92
C LEU A 35 0.34 1.09 11.38
N ALA A 36 0.94 2.20 11.83
CA ALA A 36 0.70 2.75 13.16
C ALA A 36 -0.76 3.22 13.35
N SER A 37 -1.40 3.71 12.28
CA SER A 37 -2.81 4.15 12.29
C SER A 37 -3.81 3.02 12.02
N GLU A 38 -3.39 1.75 12.05
CA GLU A 38 -4.20 0.55 11.78
C GLU A 38 -4.97 0.60 10.44
N THR A 39 -4.50 1.41 9.49
CA THR A 39 -5.12 1.60 8.17
C THR A 39 -4.51 0.64 7.15
N LEU A 40 -3.27 0.21 7.36
CA LEU A 40 -2.59 -0.86 6.61
C LEU A 40 -2.20 -1.99 7.56
N LYS A 41 -2.17 -3.22 7.04
CA LYS A 41 -1.56 -4.38 7.69
C LYS A 41 -0.63 -5.08 6.72
N ILE A 42 0.47 -5.62 7.22
CA ILE A 42 1.33 -6.52 6.46
C ILE A 42 0.98 -7.95 6.85
N GLU A 43 0.60 -8.77 5.88
CA GLU A 43 0.29 -10.19 6.06
C GLU A 43 0.98 -10.99 4.95
N ASN A 44 1.85 -11.94 5.30
CA ASN A 44 2.61 -12.75 4.33
C ASN A 44 3.38 -11.90 3.28
N ALA A 45 4.04 -10.82 3.69
CA ALA A 45 4.70 -9.86 2.77
C ALA A 45 3.76 -9.17 1.76
N HIS A 46 2.45 -9.22 2.02
CA HIS A 46 1.42 -8.46 1.31
C HIS A 46 0.91 -7.34 2.20
N LEU A 47 1.03 -6.11 1.71
CA LEU A 47 0.46 -4.92 2.30
C LEU A 47 -1.03 -4.89 1.98
N LYS A 48 -1.88 -5.25 2.94
CA LYS A 48 -3.33 -5.19 2.82
C LYS A 48 -3.86 -3.94 3.50
N MET A 49 -4.83 -3.28 2.88
CA MET A 49 -5.62 -2.26 3.57
C MET A 49 -6.56 -2.93 4.57
N THR A 50 -6.68 -2.35 5.76
CA THR A 50 -7.72 -2.75 6.71
C THR A 50 -9.07 -2.20 6.24
N PRO A 51 -10.22 -2.68 6.74
CA PRO A 51 -11.52 -2.08 6.42
C PRO A 51 -11.61 -0.57 6.73
N LYS A 52 -10.85 -0.06 7.73
CA LYS A 52 -10.68 1.38 7.97
C LYS A 52 -9.91 2.07 6.83
N GLY A 53 -8.79 1.48 6.41
CA GLY A 53 -8.02 1.97 5.26
C GLY A 53 -8.79 1.87 3.95
N GLN A 54 -9.67 0.89 3.81
CA GLN A 54 -10.48 0.70 2.62
C GLN A 54 -11.41 1.90 2.36
N PHE A 55 -11.91 2.54 3.41
CA PHE A 55 -12.70 3.76 3.31
C PHE A 55 -11.87 4.97 2.88
N LEU A 56 -10.60 5.00 3.29
CA LEU A 56 -9.63 6.05 2.96
C LEU A 56 -8.76 5.69 1.74
N SER A 57 -9.10 4.62 1.01
CA SER A 57 -8.28 4.08 -0.08
C SER A 57 -7.95 5.12 -1.13
N ASP A 58 -8.86 6.06 -1.39
CA ASP A 58 -8.69 7.09 -2.42
C ASP A 58 -7.60 8.10 -2.04
N GLY A 59 -7.57 8.51 -0.77
CA GLY A 59 -6.52 9.38 -0.22
C GLY A 59 -5.20 8.64 -0.03
N ILE A 60 -5.25 7.39 0.47
CA ILE A 60 -4.07 6.54 0.66
C ILE A 60 -3.43 6.21 -0.70
N ALA A 61 -4.22 5.90 -1.72
CA ALA A 61 -3.71 5.65 -3.07
C ALA A 61 -3.11 6.92 -3.69
N SER A 62 -3.69 8.09 -3.46
CA SER A 62 -3.11 9.36 -3.93
C SER A 62 -1.79 9.70 -3.23
N ASP A 63 -1.67 9.37 -1.95
CA ASP A 63 -0.45 9.63 -1.15
C ASP A 63 0.66 8.60 -1.46
N LEU A 64 0.30 7.35 -1.69
CA LEU A 64 1.24 6.26 -2.01
C LEU A 64 1.62 6.19 -3.50
N PHE A 65 0.71 6.58 -4.39
CA PHE A 65 0.93 6.63 -5.83
C PHE A 65 0.69 8.07 -6.31
N ILE A 66 1.68 8.92 -6.02
CA ILE A 66 1.79 10.22 -6.69
C ILE A 66 1.90 9.94 -8.20
N VAL A 67 0.94 10.44 -8.98
CA VAL A 67 0.95 10.39 -10.46
C VAL A 67 1.71 11.58 -11.04
#